data_AF-D8QF99-F1
#
_entry.id   AF-D8QF99-F1
#
_cell.length_a   1.000
_cell.length_b   1.000
_cell.length_c   1.000
_cell.angle_alpha   90.00
_cell.angle_beta   90.00
_cell.angle_gamma   90.00
#
_symmetry.space_group_name_H-M   'P 1'
#
loop_
_entity.id
_entity.type
_entity.pdbx_description
1 polymer ?
#
loop_
_entity_poly.entity_id
_entity_poly.type
_entity_poly.pdbx_seq_one_letter_code
_entity_poly.pdbx_strand_id
1 'polypeptide(L)'
;MTRTERATSPAAQKRDRSLNRTGLDPNPRKHGAGPHNWGALEQEAELENEAVYDVSEEAPGVAVGDVPASTEHVELSPQEIEEARRLRKEAAKGGHVDLRDIARTSAAVHASPTNKDVTSITNAADTGAKV
;
A
#
# COMPACT_ATOMS: atom_id res chain seq x y z
N MET A 1 -11.24 1.90 11.12
CA MET A 1 -11.00 0.96 12.24
C MET A 1 -10.45 1.77 13.42
N THR A 2 -11.21 1.89 14.51
CA THR A 2 -10.81 2.68 15.68
C THR A 2 -10.06 1.81 16.69
N ARG A 3 -8.77 2.12 16.94
CA ARG A 3 -8.01 1.53 18.04
C ARG A 3 -8.48 2.17 19.34
N THR A 4 -9.27 1.45 20.12
CA THR A 4 -9.69 1.88 21.47
C THR A 4 -8.67 1.41 22.50
N GLU A 5 -8.57 2.09 23.65
CA GLU A 5 -7.72 1.65 24.79
C GLU A 5 -8.05 0.21 25.24
N ARG A 6 -9.27 -0.26 24.99
CA ARG A 6 -9.66 -1.65 25.26
C ARG A 6 -8.95 -2.65 24.33
N ALA A 7 -8.64 -2.26 23.11
CA ALA A 7 -7.94 -3.10 22.13
C ALA A 7 -6.46 -3.32 22.48
N THR A 8 -5.86 -2.45 23.31
CA THR A 8 -4.47 -2.61 23.79
C THR A 8 -4.37 -3.45 25.07
N SER A 9 -5.51 -3.85 25.67
CA SER A 9 -5.48 -4.68 26.87
C SER A 9 -4.84 -6.05 26.60
N PRO A 10 -4.07 -6.64 27.55
CA PRO A 10 -3.42 -7.93 27.34
C PRO A 10 -4.40 -9.06 27.00
N ALA A 11 -5.62 -9.00 27.54
CA ALA A 11 -6.68 -9.96 27.25
C ALA A 11 -7.26 -9.81 25.85
N ALA A 12 -7.22 -8.61 25.25
CA ALA A 12 -7.58 -8.39 23.86
C ALA A 12 -6.46 -8.92 22.95
N GLN A 13 -5.20 -8.56 23.22
CA GLN A 13 -4.04 -9.04 22.44
C GLN A 13 -3.94 -10.57 22.41
N LYS A 14 -4.17 -11.25 23.55
CA LYS A 14 -4.20 -12.72 23.62
C LYS A 14 -5.28 -13.34 22.73
N ARG A 15 -6.45 -12.69 22.60
CA ARG A 15 -7.57 -13.17 21.79
C ARG A 15 -7.46 -12.82 20.31
N ASP A 16 -6.71 -11.76 19.98
CA ASP A 16 -6.59 -11.22 18.64
C ASP A 16 -5.70 -12.08 17.73
N ARG A 17 -4.71 -12.79 18.29
CA ARG A 17 -3.64 -13.40 17.48
C ARG A 17 -3.54 -14.93 17.51
N SER A 18 -4.22 -15.63 18.40
CA SER A 18 -3.75 -16.98 18.75
C SER A 18 -4.55 -18.18 18.24
N LEU A 19 -5.87 -18.12 18.06
CA LEU A 19 -6.62 -19.32 17.70
C LEU A 19 -7.88 -19.02 16.89
N ASN A 20 -8.03 -19.66 15.73
CA ASN A 20 -9.28 -19.71 14.99
C ASN A 20 -10.37 -20.33 15.87
N ARG A 21 -11.35 -19.52 16.29
CA ARG A 21 -12.49 -19.96 17.10
C ARG A 21 -13.49 -20.81 16.33
N THR A 22 -13.34 -20.89 15.02
CA THR A 22 -14.21 -21.61 14.09
C THR A 22 -13.90 -23.10 14.01
N GLY A 23 -12.80 -23.57 14.61
CA GLY A 23 -12.37 -24.98 14.53
C GLY A 23 -11.93 -25.42 13.14
N LEU A 24 -11.84 -24.47 12.20
CA LEU A 24 -11.35 -24.69 10.84
C LEU A 24 -9.85 -24.41 10.80
N ASP A 25 -9.13 -25.32 10.15
CA ASP A 25 -7.70 -25.18 9.89
C ASP A 25 -7.44 -23.93 9.03
N PRO A 26 -6.63 -22.95 9.49
CA PRO A 26 -6.22 -21.81 8.67
C PRO A 26 -5.22 -22.18 7.57
N ASN A 27 -4.62 -23.37 7.62
CA ASN A 27 -3.55 -23.74 6.70
C ASN A 27 -4.10 -23.86 5.27
N PRO A 28 -3.51 -23.16 4.28
CA PRO A 28 -3.91 -23.32 2.89
C PRO A 28 -3.75 -24.77 2.46
N ARG A 29 -4.79 -25.28 1.79
CA ARG A 29 -4.75 -26.64 1.24
C ARG A 29 -3.67 -26.74 0.18
N LYS A 30 -2.97 -27.88 0.15
CA LYS A 30 -1.92 -28.16 -0.84
C LYS A 30 -0.81 -27.09 -0.85
N HIS A 31 -0.49 -26.51 0.30
CA HIS A 31 0.56 -25.49 0.44
C HIS A 31 0.37 -24.25 -0.46
N GLY A 32 -0.88 -23.92 -0.81
CA GLY A 32 -1.17 -22.81 -1.72
C GLY A 32 -1.07 -23.17 -3.21
N ALA A 33 -0.79 -24.43 -3.57
CA ALA A 33 -0.77 -24.85 -4.97
C ALA A 33 -2.18 -24.96 -5.59
N GLY A 34 -2.29 -24.63 -6.88
CA GLY A 34 -3.46 -24.89 -7.73
C GLY A 34 -4.24 -23.63 -8.17
N PRO A 35 -5.22 -23.79 -9.09
CA PRO A 35 -5.81 -22.68 -9.87
C PRO A 35 -6.57 -21.61 -9.07
N HIS A 36 -7.01 -21.95 -7.86
CA HIS A 36 -7.81 -21.06 -7.01
C HIS A 36 -7.08 -20.70 -5.72
N ASN A 37 -5.79 -21.02 -5.62
CA ASN A 37 -4.93 -20.64 -4.51
C ASN A 37 -3.93 -19.58 -4.98
N TRP A 38 -3.17 -19.04 -4.03
CA TRP A 38 -2.22 -17.94 -4.25
C TRP A 38 -0.86 -18.39 -4.82
N GLY A 39 -0.70 -19.67 -5.17
CA GLY A 39 0.57 -20.25 -5.56
C GLY A 39 1.29 -20.92 -4.39
N ALA A 40 2.13 -21.91 -4.73
CA ALA A 40 3.04 -22.54 -3.78
C ALA A 40 4.45 -21.99 -3.99
N LEU A 41 5.19 -21.81 -2.90
CA LEU A 41 6.58 -21.31 -2.95
C LEU A 41 7.50 -22.21 -3.80
N GLU A 42 7.23 -23.52 -3.84
CA GLU A 42 8.01 -24.45 -4.64
C GLU A 42 7.87 -24.21 -6.15
N GLN A 43 6.78 -23.58 -6.59
CA GLN A 43 6.45 -23.33 -8.00
C GLN A 43 6.82 -21.91 -8.45
N GLU A 44 7.39 -21.09 -7.56
CA GLU A 44 7.70 -19.69 -7.84
C GLU A 44 8.59 -19.53 -9.08
N ALA A 45 9.65 -20.33 -9.20
CA ALA A 45 10.58 -20.26 -10.32
C ALA A 45 9.92 -20.64 -11.67
N GLU A 46 8.99 -21.59 -11.69
CA GLU A 46 8.28 -21.98 -12.91
C GLU A 46 7.32 -20.87 -13.35
N LEU A 47 6.55 -20.33 -12.39
CA LEU A 47 5.60 -19.24 -12.63
C LEU A 47 6.30 -17.96 -13.11
N GLU A 48 7.49 -17.65 -12.60
CA GLU A 48 8.30 -16.52 -13.09
C GLU A 48 8.70 -16.72 -14.55
N ASN A 49 9.16 -17.90 -14.92
CA ASN A 49 9.57 -18.19 -16.29
C ASN A 49 8.38 -18.17 -17.26
N GLU A 50 7.24 -18.73 -16.86
CA GLU A 50 6.00 -18.70 -17.64
C GLU A 50 5.50 -17.26 -17.82
N ALA A 51 5.51 -16.44 -16.76
CA ALA A 51 5.13 -15.04 -16.86
C ALA A 51 6.04 -14.25 -17.81
N VAL A 52 7.35 -14.51 -17.80
CA VAL A 52 8.29 -13.90 -18.77
C VAL A 52 7.97 -14.35 -20.20
N TYR A 53 7.63 -15.62 -20.39
CA TYR A 53 7.26 -16.16 -21.69
C TYR A 53 5.97 -15.51 -22.22
N ASP A 54 4.92 -15.44 -21.40
CA ASP A 54 3.64 -14.83 -21.76
C ASP A 54 3.80 -13.36 -22.16
N VAL A 55 4.57 -12.57 -21.39
CA VAL A 55 4.89 -11.17 -21.73
C VAL A 55 5.60 -11.09 -23.07
N SER A 56 6.53 -12.01 -23.34
CA SER A 56 7.29 -12.01 -24.59
C SER A 56 6.42 -12.36 -25.82
N GLU A 57 5.41 -13.22 -25.66
CA GLU A 57 4.47 -13.57 -26.72
C GLU A 57 3.40 -12.49 -26.95
N GLU A 58 2.84 -11.90 -25.90
CA GLU A 58 1.75 -10.92 -26.00
C GLU A 58 2.25 -9.52 -26.41
N ALA A 59 3.45 -9.13 -25.96
CA ALA A 59 4.00 -7.80 -26.19
C ALA A 59 5.46 -7.86 -26.70
N PRO A 60 5.68 -8.30 -27.95
CA PRO A 60 7.02 -8.43 -28.51
C PRO A 60 7.73 -7.07 -28.55
N GLY A 61 8.75 -6.89 -27.70
CA GLY A 61 9.58 -5.69 -27.61
C GLY A 61 9.46 -4.87 -26.31
N VAL A 62 8.57 -5.25 -25.39
CA VAL A 62 8.52 -4.64 -24.05
C VAL A 62 9.60 -5.29 -23.18
N ALA A 63 10.67 -4.56 -22.90
CA ALA A 63 11.72 -5.05 -22.01
C ALA A 63 11.19 -5.19 -20.57
N VAL A 64 11.66 -6.20 -19.83
CA VAL A 64 11.32 -6.55 -18.43
C VAL A 64 11.57 -5.41 -17.41
N GLY A 65 12.00 -4.23 -17.88
CA GLY A 65 12.26 -3.03 -17.08
C GLY A 65 11.33 -1.85 -17.36
N ASP A 66 10.26 -1.99 -18.17
CA ASP A 66 9.23 -0.95 -18.32
C ASP A 66 8.27 -0.94 -17.11
N VAL A 67 8.86 -0.88 -15.91
CA VAL A 67 8.15 -0.45 -14.71
C VAL A 67 7.76 1.00 -14.99
N PRO A 68 6.49 1.43 -14.79
CA PRO A 68 6.15 2.84 -14.97
C PRO A 68 7.13 3.65 -14.15
N ALA A 69 7.96 4.43 -14.85
CA ALA A 69 9.01 5.23 -14.23
C ALA A 69 8.41 5.93 -13.01
N SER A 70 9.06 5.79 -11.85
CA SER A 70 8.72 6.48 -10.61
C SER A 70 8.17 7.84 -10.96
N THR A 71 6.85 8.05 -10.77
CA THR A 71 6.17 9.30 -11.11
C THR A 71 7.01 10.45 -10.58
N GLU A 72 7.63 11.21 -11.48
CA GLU A 72 8.47 12.32 -11.07
C GLU A 72 7.61 13.27 -10.24
N HIS A 73 8.02 13.52 -9.00
CA HIS A 73 7.39 14.53 -8.17
C HIS A 73 7.72 15.89 -8.75
N VAL A 74 6.81 16.46 -9.55
CA VAL A 74 6.92 17.84 -10.01
C VAL A 74 6.74 18.75 -8.79
N GLU A 75 7.80 19.44 -8.39
CA GLU A 75 7.73 20.48 -7.38
C GLU A 75 6.98 21.69 -7.98
N LEU A 76 5.69 21.82 -7.63
CA LEU A 76 4.86 22.93 -8.05
C LEU A 76 5.11 24.15 -7.17
N SER A 77 5.11 25.34 -7.78
CA SER A 77 5.22 26.59 -7.04
C SER A 77 3.98 26.80 -6.15
N PRO A 78 4.12 27.58 -5.05
CA PRO A 78 2.99 27.87 -4.16
C PRO A 78 1.76 28.46 -4.87
N GLN A 79 1.99 29.26 -5.93
CA GLN A 79 0.94 29.90 -6.72
C GLN A 79 0.14 28.86 -7.52
N GLU A 80 0.82 27.92 -8.17
CA GLU A 80 0.19 26.84 -8.94
C GLU A 80 -0.65 25.91 -8.05
N ILE A 81 -0.23 25.69 -6.80
CA ILE A 81 -0.97 24.91 -5.81
C ILE A 81 -2.29 25.60 -5.42
N GLU A 82 -2.28 26.93 -5.26
CA GLU A 82 -3.48 27.69 -4.91
C GLU A 82 -4.50 27.72 -6.05
N GLU A 83 -4.03 27.90 -7.28
CA GLU A 83 -4.88 27.86 -8.48
C GLU A 83 -5.49 26.47 -8.69
N ALA A 84 -4.69 25.42 -8.53
CA ALA A 84 -5.16 24.03 -8.57
C ALA A 84 -6.24 23.75 -7.51
N ARG A 85 -6.10 24.32 -6.30
CA ARG A 85 -7.11 24.21 -5.24
C ARG A 85 -8.39 24.97 -5.59
N ARG A 86 -8.29 26.14 -6.23
CA ARG A 86 -9.46 26.92 -6.67
C ARG A 86 -10.24 26.16 -7.74
N LEU A 87 -9.56 25.66 -8.77
CA LEU A 87 -10.17 24.87 -9.85
C LEU A 87 -10.93 23.66 -9.31
N ARG A 88 -10.35 22.93 -8.34
CA ARG A 88 -11.01 21.77 -7.70
C ARG A 88 -12.22 22.15 -6.85
N LYS A 89 -12.16 23.29 -6.14
CA LYS A 89 -13.30 23.80 -5.36
C LYS A 89 -14.47 24.22 -6.25
N GLU A 90 -14.17 24.73 -7.45
CA GLU A 90 -15.19 25.08 -8.44
C GLU A 90 -15.77 23.84 -9.11
N ALA A 91 -14.95 22.83 -9.40
CA ALA A 91 -15.40 21.52 -9.89
C ALA A 91 -16.37 20.82 -8.92
N ALA A 92 -16.09 20.88 -7.62
CA ALA A 92 -16.95 20.30 -6.59
C ALA A 92 -18.34 20.95 -6.49
N LYS A 93 -18.54 22.15 -7.06
CA LYS A 93 -19.83 22.85 -7.09
C LYS A 93 -20.75 22.40 -8.23
N GLY A 94 -20.34 21.40 -9.02
CA GLY A 94 -21.19 20.78 -10.05
C GLY A 94 -21.29 21.56 -11.37
N GLY A 95 -20.36 22.48 -11.61
CA GLY A 95 -20.23 23.15 -12.92
C GLY A 95 -19.64 22.22 -13.99
N HIS A 96 -19.68 22.65 -15.26
CA HIS A 96 -18.97 21.98 -16.34
C HIS A 96 -17.46 22.18 -16.15
N VAL A 97 -16.76 21.16 -15.65
CA VAL A 97 -15.31 21.14 -15.49
C VAL A 97 -14.74 19.96 -16.25
N ASP A 98 -13.70 20.20 -17.06
CA ASP A 98 -13.00 19.13 -17.77
C ASP A 98 -12.25 18.25 -16.78
N LEU A 99 -12.50 16.94 -16.86
CA LEU A 99 -11.84 15.93 -16.01
C LEU A 99 -10.33 15.91 -16.25
N ARG A 100 -9.87 16.33 -17.44
CA ARG A 100 -8.45 16.46 -17.77
C ARG A 100 -7.75 17.52 -16.88
N ASP A 101 -8.44 18.60 -16.56
CA ASP A 101 -7.89 19.66 -15.71
C ASP A 101 -7.85 19.23 -14.23
N ILE A 102 -8.81 18.41 -13.81
CA ILE A 102 -8.81 17.78 -12.48
C ILE A 102 -7.65 16.78 -12.36
N ALA A 103 -7.37 15.99 -13.40
CA ALA A 103 -6.27 15.03 -13.40
C ALA A 103 -4.90 15.72 -13.26
N ARG A 104 -4.71 16.85 -13.95
CA ARG A 104 -3.46 17.65 -13.89
C ARG A 104 -3.22 18.31 -12.54
N THR A 105 -4.27 18.56 -11.75
CA THR A 105 -4.17 19.24 -10.45
C THR A 105 -4.01 18.27 -9.25
N SER A 106 -3.74 16.98 -9.51
CA SER A 106 -3.61 15.90 -8.51
C SER A 106 -2.62 16.20 -7.40
N ALA A 107 -1.48 16.80 -7.74
CA ALA A 107 -0.43 17.18 -6.81
C ALA A 107 -0.89 18.15 -5.69
N ALA A 108 -1.90 19.00 -5.94
CA ALA A 108 -2.36 19.99 -4.96
C ALA A 108 -3.08 19.40 -3.73
N VAL A 109 -3.43 18.11 -3.77
CA VAL A 109 -4.11 17.37 -2.69
C VAL A 109 -3.22 16.24 -2.14
N HIS A 110 -1.92 16.22 -2.49
CA HIS A 110 -0.97 15.27 -1.93
C HIS A 110 -0.66 15.61 -0.45
N ALA A 111 -1.61 15.35 0.43
CA ALA A 111 -1.40 15.30 1.86
C ALA A 111 -1.09 13.84 2.21
N SER A 112 0.18 13.46 2.11
CA SER A 112 0.65 12.28 2.82
C SER A 112 0.32 12.49 4.30
N PRO A 113 -0.26 11.50 5.01
CA PRO A 113 -0.56 11.66 6.43
C PRO A 113 0.74 12.00 7.17
N THR A 114 0.88 13.26 7.58
CA THR A 114 2.06 13.73 8.31
C THR A 114 2.06 13.04 9.65
N ASN A 115 2.93 12.05 9.80
CA ASN A 115 3.07 11.26 11.01
C ASN A 115 3.80 12.10 12.08
N LYS A 116 3.15 13.18 12.55
CA LYS A 116 3.68 14.06 13.61
C LYS A 116 3.52 13.44 15.00
N ASP A 117 2.83 12.29 15.10
CA ASP A 117 2.55 11.60 16.35
C ASP A 117 3.38 10.31 16.54
N VAL A 118 4.41 10.05 15.72
CA VAL A 118 5.39 8.99 16.04
C VAL A 118 6.27 9.45 17.18
N THR A 119 5.82 9.18 18.39
CA THR A 119 6.73 9.04 19.53
C THR A 119 7.71 7.92 19.19
N SER A 120 8.99 8.27 19.12
CA SER A 120 10.09 7.33 18.95
C SER A 120 9.98 6.22 20.00
N ILE A 121 9.75 4.98 19.55
CA ILE A 121 9.77 3.81 20.42
C ILE A 121 11.24 3.57 20.79
N THR A 122 11.65 4.01 21.96
CA THR A 122 12.93 3.62 22.55
C THR A 122 12.80 2.21 23.12
N ASN A 123 13.69 1.31 22.72
CA ASN A 123 13.76 -0.03 23.30
C ASN A 123 14.24 0.10 24.75
N ALA A 124 13.35 -0.20 25.72
CA ALA A 124 13.64 -0.18 27.16
C ALA A 124 14.49 -1.40 27.61
N ALA A 125 15.57 -1.69 26.89
CA ALA A 125 16.49 -2.79 27.18
C ALA A 125 17.94 -2.33 27.39
N ASP A 126 18.16 -1.06 27.75
CA ASP A 126 19.46 -0.60 28.26
C ASP A 126 19.43 -0.59 29.80
N THR A 127 19.50 -1.78 30.39
CA THR A 127 19.77 -1.94 31.82
C THR A 127 21.28 -1.85 32.01
N GLY A 128 21.72 -0.72 32.57
CA GLY A 128 23.13 -0.38 32.74
C GLY A 128 23.98 -1.49 33.38
N ALA A 129 25.08 -1.81 32.70
CA ALA A 129 26.20 -2.53 33.28
C ALA A 129 27.01 -1.55 34.15
N LYS A 130 26.88 -1.69 35.48
CA LYS A 130 27.90 -1.26 36.43
C LYS A 130 28.64 -2.50 36.90
N VAL A 131 29.94 -2.58 36.56
CA VAL A 131 30.97 -3.29 37.34
C VAL A 131 31.92 -2.21 37.86
#